data_AF-A0A6V8EIQ5-F1
#
_entry.id   AF-A0A6V8EIQ5-F1
#
_cell.length_a   1.000
_cell.length_b   1.000
_cell.length_c   1.000
_cell.angle_alpha   90.00
_cell.angle_beta   90.00
_cell.angle_gamma   90.00
#
_symmetry.space_group_name_H-M   'P 1'
#
loop_
_entity.id
_entity.type
_entity.pdbx_description
1 polymer ?
#
loop_
_entity_poly.entity_id
_entity_poly.type
_entity_poly.pdbx_seq_one_letter_code
_entity_poly.pdbx_strand_id
1 'polypeptide(L)' 'MKKPETIEEELEIIAAAIDAGIDPFPPIKESKPWGKIALGWFMIIMMLSWVSQILNRSLDF' A
#
# COMPACT_ATOMS: atom_id res chain seq x y z
N MET A 1 -14.56 0.73 -11.43
CA MET A 1 -15.78 -0.08 -11.21
C MET A 1 -16.93 0.89 -11.02
N LYS A 2 -18.03 0.71 -11.74
CA LYS A 2 -19.26 1.48 -11.52
C LYS A 2 -19.82 1.05 -10.15
N LYS A 3 -20.13 2.01 -9.29
CA LYS A 3 -20.80 1.70 -8.03
C LYS A 3 -22.25 1.31 -8.37
N PRO A 4 -22.80 0.22 -7.82
CA PRO A 4 -24.22 -0.11 -8.01
C PRO A 4 -25.08 1.08 -7.58
N GLU A 5 -26.13 1.37 -8.34
CA GLU A 5 -26.99 2.55 -8.12
C GLU A 5 -28.32 2.17 -7.44
N THR A 6 -28.65 0.87 -7.40
CA THR A 6 -29.86 0.33 -6.77
C THR A 6 -29.52 -0.70 -5.70
N ILE A 7 -30.47 -0.89 -4.77
CA ILE A 7 -30.32 -1.83 -3.66
C ILE A 7 -30.33 -3.28 -4.16
N GLU A 8 -31.11 -3.56 -5.20
CA GLU A 8 -31.21 -4.86 -5.85
C GLU A 8 -29.88 -5.30 -6.47
N GLU A 9 -29.17 -4.38 -7.14
CA GLU A 9 -27.83 -4.65 -7.69
C GLU A 9 -26.81 -4.92 -6.59
N GLU A 10 -26.85 -4.18 -5.46
CA GLU A 10 -25.99 -4.46 -4.30
C GLU A 10 -26.26 -5.84 -3.68
N LEU A 11 -27.54 -6.22 -3.56
CA LEU A 11 -27.97 -7.52 -3.05
C LEU A 11 -27.52 -8.68 -3.93
N GLU A 12 -27.62 -8.56 -5.25
CA GLU A 12 -27.13 -9.58 -6.19
C GLU A 12 -25.62 -9.81 -6.05
N ILE A 13 -24.85 -8.72 -5.87
CA ILE A 13 -23.40 -8.80 -5.66
C ILE A 13 -23.07 -9.49 -4.32
N ILE A 14 -23.80 -9.17 -3.25
CA ILE A 14 -23.63 -9.81 -1.94
C ILE A 14 -23.99 -11.30 -1.99
N ALA A 15 -25.10 -11.66 -2.65
CA ALA A 15 -25.52 -13.06 -2.82
C ALA A 15 -24.48 -13.85 -3.63
N ALA A 16 -23.99 -13.28 -4.73
CA ALA A 16 -22.93 -13.88 -5.54
C ALA A 16 -21.62 -14.05 -4.75
N ALA A 17 -21.28 -13.11 -3.86
CA ALA A 17 -20.13 -13.23 -2.97
C ALA A 17 -20.30 -14.38 -1.96
N ILE A 18 -21.49 -14.52 -1.37
CA ILE A 18 -21.81 -15.61 -0.44
C ILE A 18 -21.75 -16.98 -1.14
N ASP A 19 -22.32 -17.10 -2.34
CA ASP A 19 -22.26 -18.33 -3.15
C ASP A 19 -20.82 -18.69 -3.55
N ALA A 20 -19.97 -17.70 -3.76
CA ALA A 20 -18.54 -17.87 -3.99
C ALA A 20 -17.74 -18.20 -2.71
N GLY A 21 -18.40 -18.23 -1.54
CA GLY A 21 -17.75 -18.46 -0.24
C GLY A 21 -16.90 -17.27 0.24
N ILE A 22 -17.12 -16.08 -0.31
CA ILE A 22 -16.43 -14.84 0.06
C ILE A 22 -17.26 -14.11 1.12
N ASP A 23 -16.61 -13.64 2.18
CA ASP A 23 -17.26 -12.81 3.21
C ASP A 23 -17.68 -11.45 2.61
N PRO A 24 -18.99 -11.13 2.54
CA PRO A 24 -19.47 -9.85 2.01
C PRO A 24 -19.17 -8.67 2.93
N PHE A 25 -18.79 -8.91 4.19
CA PHE A 25 -18.50 -7.88 5.18
C PHE A 25 -17.10 -8.06 5.76
N PRO A 26 -16.04 -7.88 4.94
CA PRO A 26 -14.69 -8.12 5.40
C PRO A 26 -14.35 -7.21 6.59
N PRO A 27 -13.61 -7.72 7.58
CA PRO A 27 -13.17 -6.90 8.70
C PRO A 27 -12.27 -5.77 8.21
N ILE A 28 -12.37 -4.61 8.86
CA ILE A 28 -11.54 -3.44 8.52
C ILE A 28 -10.08 -3.82 8.72
N LYS A 29 -9.32 -3.90 7.62
CA LYS A 29 -7.90 -4.25 7.67
C LYS A 29 -7.14 -3.16 8.41
N GLU A 30 -6.47 -3.53 9.50
CA GLU A 30 -5.60 -2.62 10.21
C GLU A 30 -4.51 -2.09 9.26
N SER A 31 -4.40 -0.76 9.19
CA SER A 31 -3.33 -0.10 8.45
C SER A 31 -1.99 -0.43 9.13
N LYS A 32 -1.27 -1.41 8.60
CA LYS A 32 0.10 -1.73 9.03
C LYS A 32 1.06 -0.67 8.46
N PRO A 33 1.75 0.15 9.29
CA PRO A 33 2.58 1.26 8.83
C PRO A 33 3.93 0.82 8.24
N TRP A 34 4.19 -0.50 8.13
CA TRP A 34 5.44 -1.06 7.62
C TRP A 34 5.86 -0.50 6.26
N GLY A 35 4.90 -0.25 5.35
CA GLY A 35 5.21 0.36 4.05
C GLY A 35 5.78 1.78 4.17
N LYS A 36 5.26 2.60 5.10
CA LYS A 36 5.76 3.96 5.35
C LYS A 36 7.16 3.92 5.98
N ILE A 37 7.37 2.99 6.90
CA ILE A 37 8.66 2.79 7.58
C ILE A 37 9.74 2.35 6.59
N ALA A 38 9.44 1.37 5.73
CA ALA A 38 10.36 0.89 4.71
C ALA A 38 10.76 2.00 3.72
N LEU A 39 9.78 2.81 3.29
CA LEU A 39 10.05 3.94 2.40
C LEU A 39 10.95 4.99 3.04
N GLY A 40 10.73 5.31 4.32
CA GLY A 40 11.58 6.25 5.06
C GLY A 40 13.03 5.77 5.16
N TRP A 41 13.23 4.50 5.54
CA TRP A 41 14.57 3.90 5.58
C TRP A 41 15.26 3.88 4.22
N PHE A 42 14.51 3.56 3.14
CA PHE A 42 15.05 3.59 1.79
C PHE A 42 15.58 4.97 1.40
N MET A 43 14.81 6.04 1.68
CA MET A 43 15.25 7.42 1.41
C MET A 43 16.51 7.79 2.19
N ILE A 44 16.60 7.42 3.47
CA ILE A 44 17.77 7.67 4.31
C ILE A 44 19.01 6.99 3.73
N ILE A 45 18.92 5.71 3.36
CA ILE A 45 20.05 4.96 2.79
C ILE A 45 20.51 5.61 1.48
N MET A 46 19.58 6.00 0.61
CA MET A 46 19.90 6.67 -0.65
C MET A 46 20.60 8.01 -0.42
N MET A 47 20.12 8.83 0.52
CA MET A 47 20.74 10.09 0.88
C MET A 47 22.15 9.90 1.45
N LEU A 48 22.34 8.96 2.38
CA LEU A 48 23.65 8.65 2.95
C LEU A 48 24.63 8.11 1.91
N SER A 49 24.14 7.28 0.98
CA SER A 49 24.95 6.77 -0.13
C SER A 49 25.44 7.90 -1.03
N TRP A 50 24.54 8.82 -1.39
CA TRP A 50 24.88 10.00 -2.20
C TRP A 50 25.85 10.95 -1.46
N VAL A 51 25.59 11.25 -0.19
CA VAL A 51 26.48 12.10 0.63
C VAL A 51 27.87 11.48 0.74
N SER A 52 27.95 10.16 0.96
CA SER A 52 29.23 9.44 1.00
C SER A 52 30.00 9.54 -0.31
N GLN A 53 29.34 9.41 -1.47
CA GLN A 53 29.97 9.57 -2.78
C GLN A 53 30.50 11.00 -3.01
N ILE A 54 29.70 12.01 -2.63
CA ILE A 54 30.11 13.42 -2.75
C ILE A 54 31.33 13.70 -1.86
N LEU A 55 31.32 13.20 -0.63
CA LEU A 55 32.42 13.41 0.31
C LEU A 55 33.71 12.75 -0.17
N ASN A 56 33.66 11.49 -0.62
CA ASN A 56 34.84 10.82 -1.20
C ASN A 56 35.42 11.62 -2.37
N ARG A 57 34.58 12.02 -3.32
CA ARG A 57 35.03 12.81 -4.47
C ARG A 57 35.63 14.18 -4.07
N SER A 58 35.21 14.73 -2.93
CA SER A 58 35.73 16.00 -2.42
C SER A 58 37.00 15.85 -1.58
N LEU A 59 37.32 14.64 -1.11
CA LEU A 59 38.52 14.34 -0.33
C LEU A 59 39.64 13.75 -1.18
N ASP A 60 39.32 13.15 -2.33
CA ASP A 60 40.28 12.61 -3.32
C ASP A 60 40.93 13.72 -4.21
N PHE A 61 41.27 14.88 -3.64
CA PHE A 61 42.05 15.95 -4.33
C PHE A 61 43.54 15.64 -4.41
#